data_AF-A0A4Z1JGK4-F1
#
_entry.id   AF-A0A4Z1JGK4-F1
#
_cell.length_a   1.000
_cell.length_b   1.000
_cell.length_c   1.000
_cell.angle_alpha   90.00
_cell.angle_beta   90.00
_cell.angle_gamma   90.00
#
_symmetry.space_group_name_H-M   'P 1'
#
loop_
_entity.id
_entity.type
_entity.pdbx_description
1 polymer ?
#
loop_
_entity_poly.entity_id
_entity_poly.type
_entity_poly.pdbx_seq_one_letter_code
_entity_poly.pdbx_strand_id
1 'polypeptide(L)'
;MYSRDILPTLAIATGALAQETIYTYTADTITTLDLYNVSNTSPFQVYNESFTSILGDAPAISNILNSSFPQFHEAAIFFDESTLFVTSNQYASNTSSAATNNKAISITRLDKSGDSWSATIIEPEGTLTLANGGAKYNDGLVICDQGSMTAPGGLVFMNATAPYTATTLINNYYGIEFNSPNDVHVTSDGALWFTDPSYGSWQGIRPQPLLPPQVYRYMPGTNDIRVVADGIQEPNGITFSPDEKTAYITDGAGNATAPTAPRAIYAYDVITRGGEPALANKRIFAVPQSGLPDGIKTDEAGNVYAGCGDGVNVWNEGGVLLGKIAVAGGSANFILGHEGDKMQVWLLNENKLWQASLGLFNGVDGIDSAMNGTVRR
;
A
#
# COMPACT_ATOMS: atom_id res chain seq x y z
N MET A 1 16.38 0.67 -8.85
CA MET A 1 16.39 -0.60 -9.61
C MET A 1 16.71 -1.72 -8.62
N TYR A 2 15.75 -2.05 -7.77
CA TYR A 2 15.72 -3.30 -7.03
C TYR A 2 14.41 -3.91 -7.48
N SER A 3 14.47 -4.82 -8.44
CA SER A 3 13.27 -5.49 -8.90
C SER A 3 12.76 -6.37 -7.76
N ARG A 4 11.44 -6.60 -7.77
CA ARG A 4 10.75 -7.56 -6.89
C ARG A 4 11.28 -9.00 -7.03
N ASP A 5 12.23 -9.22 -7.94
CA ASP A 5 12.92 -10.48 -8.20
C ASP A 5 13.98 -10.78 -7.12
N ILE A 6 13.56 -10.91 -5.87
CA ILE A 6 14.39 -11.56 -4.84
C ILE A 6 14.53 -13.06 -5.18
N LEU A 7 13.61 -13.57 -5.99
CA LEU A 7 13.57 -14.88 -6.63
C LEU A 7 13.01 -14.67 -8.05
N PRO A 8 13.28 -15.55 -9.03
CA PRO A 8 12.76 -15.38 -10.39
C PRO A 8 11.25 -15.13 -10.33
N THR A 9 10.80 -14.05 -10.99
CA THR A 9 9.39 -13.76 -11.23
C THR A 9 8.72 -15.03 -11.75
N LEU A 10 7.55 -15.39 -11.20
CA LEU A 10 6.73 -16.43 -11.81
C LEU A 10 6.51 -16.02 -13.27
N ALA A 11 7.09 -16.77 -14.20
CA ALA A 11 6.79 -16.64 -15.61
C ALA A 11 5.37 -17.16 -15.81
N ILE A 12 4.36 -16.29 -15.62
CA ILE A 12 3.00 -16.60 -16.05
C ILE A 12 3.05 -16.62 -17.58
N ALA A 13 2.84 -17.80 -18.14
CA ALA A 13 2.93 -18.04 -19.58
C ALA A 13 2.09 -17.01 -20.34
N THR A 14 2.71 -16.32 -21.30
CA THR A 14 2.06 -15.32 -22.19
C THR A 14 1.23 -15.98 -23.29
N GLY A 15 0.61 -17.14 -23.01
CA GLY A 15 -0.27 -17.85 -23.92
C GLY A 15 -1.72 -17.43 -23.71
N ALA A 16 -2.52 -17.40 -24.78
CA ALA A 16 -3.97 -17.21 -24.68
C ALA A 16 -4.57 -18.30 -23.78
N LEU A 17 -5.16 -17.92 -22.63
CA LEU A 17 -5.64 -18.86 -21.63
C LEU A 17 -7.16 -19.07 -21.75
N ALA A 18 -7.55 -20.31 -21.92
CA ALA A 18 -8.78 -20.84 -21.34
C ALA A 18 -8.35 -21.62 -20.08
N GLN A 19 -8.48 -21.01 -18.90
CA GLN A 19 -8.16 -21.64 -17.61
C GLN A 19 -9.10 -21.05 -16.53
N GLU A 20 -9.58 -21.88 -15.59
CA GLU A 20 -10.64 -21.53 -14.63
C GLU A 20 -10.33 -20.27 -13.80
N THR A 21 -11.33 -19.40 -13.64
CA THR A 21 -11.24 -18.13 -12.90
C THR A 21 -10.83 -18.31 -11.44
N ILE A 22 -11.13 -19.47 -10.84
CA ILE A 22 -10.82 -19.79 -9.44
C ILE A 22 -10.06 -21.12 -9.36
N TYR A 23 -9.00 -21.18 -8.57
CA TYR A 23 -8.32 -22.42 -8.21
C TYR A 23 -8.31 -22.61 -6.69
N THR A 24 -8.68 -23.80 -6.20
CA THR A 24 -8.75 -24.11 -4.76
C THR A 24 -7.70 -25.13 -4.36
N TYR A 25 -6.87 -24.77 -3.37
CA TYR A 25 -5.92 -25.67 -2.74
C TYR A 25 -6.62 -26.59 -1.74
N THR A 26 -6.16 -27.83 -1.67
CA THR A 26 -6.61 -28.85 -0.72
C THR A 26 -5.45 -29.24 0.19
N ALA A 27 -5.72 -30.00 1.25
CA ALA A 27 -4.66 -30.55 2.10
C ALA A 27 -3.63 -31.36 1.30
N ASP A 28 -4.05 -32.04 0.24
CA ASP A 28 -3.13 -32.80 -0.62
C ASP A 28 -2.32 -31.84 -1.50
N THR A 29 -2.95 -30.88 -2.18
CA THR A 29 -2.24 -30.00 -3.13
C THR A 29 -1.33 -28.97 -2.44
N ILE A 30 -1.64 -28.58 -1.21
CA ILE A 30 -0.78 -27.68 -0.43
C ILE A 30 0.52 -28.36 0.04
N THR A 31 0.49 -29.68 0.27
CA THR A 31 1.69 -30.44 0.69
C THR A 31 2.64 -30.74 -0.47
N THR A 32 2.15 -30.68 -1.70
CA THR A 32 2.92 -30.90 -2.93
C THR A 32 3.21 -29.60 -3.68
N LEU A 33 3.04 -28.45 -3.01
CA LEU A 33 3.24 -27.12 -3.60
C LEU A 33 4.73 -26.95 -3.91
N ASP A 34 5.10 -27.31 -5.14
CA ASP A 34 6.44 -27.06 -5.64
C ASP A 34 6.60 -25.54 -5.76
N LEU A 35 7.40 -24.98 -4.84
CA LEU A 35 7.62 -23.54 -4.66
C LEU A 35 8.05 -22.82 -5.96
N TYR A 36 8.43 -23.58 -6.98
CA TYR A 36 8.98 -23.09 -8.24
C TYR A 36 8.15 -23.50 -9.48
N ASN A 37 7.05 -24.24 -9.33
CA ASN A 37 6.40 -24.89 -10.47
C ASN A 37 4.85 -24.92 -10.42
N VAL A 38 4.22 -24.01 -9.67
CA VAL A 38 2.78 -23.79 -9.84
C VAL A 38 2.56 -23.00 -11.14
N SER A 39 2.28 -23.73 -12.22
CA SER A 39 1.71 -23.24 -13.48
C SER A 39 0.28 -22.70 -13.35
N ASN A 40 -0.15 -22.42 -12.11
CA ASN A 40 -1.49 -21.93 -11.82
C ASN A 40 -1.56 -20.44 -12.14
N THR A 41 -2.19 -20.14 -13.27
CA THR A 41 -2.41 -18.77 -13.74
C THR A 41 -3.79 -18.23 -13.33
N SER A 42 -4.54 -18.97 -12.48
CA SER A 42 -5.85 -18.53 -12.04
C SER A 42 -5.72 -17.23 -11.24
N PRO A 43 -6.50 -16.18 -11.57
CA PRO A 43 -6.43 -14.90 -10.89
C PRO A 43 -6.95 -14.98 -9.46
N PHE A 44 -7.81 -15.95 -9.12
CA PHE A 44 -8.29 -16.12 -7.76
C PHE A 44 -7.84 -17.48 -7.22
N GLN A 45 -7.02 -17.45 -6.18
CA GLN A 45 -6.44 -18.65 -5.57
C GLN A 45 -6.96 -18.79 -4.14
N VAL A 46 -7.73 -19.84 -3.89
CA VAL A 46 -8.36 -20.14 -2.58
C VAL A 46 -7.47 -21.09 -1.80
N TYR A 47 -6.93 -20.64 -0.66
CA TYR A 47 -6.14 -21.47 0.26
C TYR A 47 -6.95 -21.90 1.48
N ASN A 48 -7.99 -21.14 1.82
CA ASN A 48 -8.96 -21.45 2.86
C ASN A 48 -10.38 -21.20 2.32
N GLU A 49 -11.33 -22.08 2.66
CA GLU A 49 -12.71 -22.00 2.17
C GLU A 49 -13.39 -20.66 2.49
N SER A 50 -13.03 -19.99 3.59
CA SER A 50 -13.59 -18.67 3.95
C SER A 50 -13.28 -17.59 2.91
N PHE A 51 -12.27 -17.76 2.05
CA PHE A 51 -12.02 -16.83 0.95
C PHE A 51 -13.14 -16.83 -0.09
N THR A 52 -13.89 -17.94 -0.23
CA THR A 52 -15.04 -18.00 -1.15
C THR A 52 -16.12 -16.99 -0.79
N SER A 53 -16.30 -16.68 0.50
CA SER A 53 -17.23 -15.64 0.95
C SER A 53 -16.77 -14.24 0.54
N ILE A 54 -15.46 -14.00 0.46
CA ILE A 54 -14.88 -12.75 -0.04
C ILE A 54 -15.04 -12.66 -1.56
N LEU A 55 -14.80 -13.75 -2.29
CA LEU A 55 -14.92 -13.80 -3.75
C LEU A 55 -16.37 -13.66 -4.25
N GLY A 56 -17.33 -14.19 -3.50
CA GLY A 56 -18.72 -14.29 -3.95
C GLY A 56 -18.91 -15.23 -5.15
N ASP A 57 -20.07 -15.14 -5.81
CA ASP A 57 -20.49 -16.13 -6.83
C ASP A 57 -19.84 -15.92 -8.21
N ALA A 58 -19.38 -14.70 -8.50
CA ALA A 58 -18.88 -14.32 -9.82
C ALA A 58 -17.73 -13.30 -9.71
N PRO A 59 -16.59 -13.69 -9.13
CA PRO A 59 -15.43 -12.82 -9.08
C PRO A 59 -14.87 -12.62 -10.50
N ALA A 60 -14.40 -11.42 -10.80
CA ALA A 60 -13.83 -11.06 -12.09
C ALA A 60 -12.64 -10.12 -11.90
N ILE A 61 -11.66 -10.18 -12.79
CA ILE A 61 -10.54 -9.24 -12.81
C ILE A 61 -10.28 -8.78 -14.24
N SER A 62 -10.00 -7.49 -14.41
CA SER A 62 -9.67 -6.90 -15.71
C SER A 62 -8.56 -5.87 -15.58
N ASN A 63 -7.77 -5.73 -16.65
CA ASN A 63 -6.83 -4.62 -16.78
C ASN A 63 -7.59 -3.43 -17.35
N ILE A 64 -7.70 -2.36 -16.58
CA ILE A 64 -8.55 -1.20 -16.92
C ILE A 64 -7.75 -0.02 -17.48
N LEU A 65 -6.46 0.11 -17.14
CA LEU A 65 -5.59 1.15 -17.69
C LEU A 65 -4.17 0.63 -17.92
N ASN A 66 -3.53 1.14 -18.98
CA ASN A 66 -2.14 0.82 -19.32
C ASN A 66 -1.35 2.13 -19.46
N SER A 67 -0.08 2.09 -19.07
CA SER A 67 0.84 3.22 -19.16
C SER A 67 2.21 2.78 -19.71
N SER A 68 2.91 3.69 -20.39
CA SER A 68 4.25 3.46 -20.93
C SER A 68 5.37 3.56 -19.88
N PHE A 69 5.04 4.01 -18.67
CA PHE A 69 5.94 4.14 -17.52
C PHE A 69 5.23 3.59 -16.27
N PRO A 70 5.93 3.40 -15.13
CA PRO A 70 5.35 2.75 -13.95
C PRO A 70 4.41 3.70 -13.18
N GLN A 71 3.30 4.09 -13.81
CA GLN A 71 2.37 5.11 -13.33
C GLN A 71 1.55 4.69 -12.10
N PHE A 72 1.37 3.40 -11.88
CA PHE A 72 0.52 2.82 -10.84
C PHE A 72 1.40 2.06 -9.84
N HIS A 73 1.89 2.73 -8.79
CA HIS A 73 2.79 2.12 -7.82
C HIS A 73 2.27 2.27 -6.38
N GLU A 74 2.05 3.50 -5.91
CA GLU A 74 1.83 3.82 -4.49
C GLU A 74 0.60 4.72 -4.27
N ALA A 75 0.30 5.06 -3.01
CA ALA A 75 -0.72 6.03 -2.58
C ALA A 75 -2.09 5.85 -3.23
N ALA A 76 -2.58 4.62 -3.39
CA ALA A 76 -3.93 4.39 -3.87
C ALA A 76 -4.95 5.01 -2.87
N ILE A 77 -5.46 6.20 -3.17
CA ILE A 77 -6.31 7.00 -2.28
C ILE A 77 -7.63 7.35 -2.97
N PHE A 78 -8.74 6.80 -2.48
CA PHE A 78 -10.05 7.32 -2.84
C PHE A 78 -10.28 8.68 -2.18
N PHE A 79 -10.60 9.67 -2.99
CA PHE A 79 -11.13 10.93 -2.50
C PHE A 79 -12.65 10.86 -2.37
N ASP A 80 -13.30 10.24 -3.36
CA ASP A 80 -14.73 9.91 -3.41
C ASP A 80 -14.95 8.66 -4.29
N GLU A 81 -16.20 8.19 -4.44
CA GLU A 81 -16.55 6.98 -5.21
C GLU A 81 -16.14 7.02 -6.69
N SER A 82 -15.82 8.20 -7.23
CA SER A 82 -15.48 8.44 -8.64
C SER A 82 -14.07 8.97 -8.88
N THR A 83 -13.33 9.28 -7.80
CA THR A 83 -12.02 9.92 -7.87
C THR A 83 -11.01 9.17 -7.02
N LEU A 84 -9.96 8.66 -7.67
CA LEU A 84 -8.84 7.95 -7.07
C LEU A 84 -7.54 8.70 -7.39
N PHE A 85 -6.63 8.81 -6.43
CA PHE A 85 -5.27 9.30 -6.67
C PHE A 85 -4.29 8.14 -6.52
N VAL A 86 -3.21 8.17 -7.31
CA VAL A 86 -2.10 7.21 -7.24
C VAL A 86 -0.79 7.93 -7.51
N THR A 87 0.32 7.38 -7.05
CA THR A 87 1.66 7.85 -7.38
C THR A 87 2.41 6.80 -8.18
N SER A 88 3.27 7.28 -9.08
CA SER A 88 4.12 6.41 -9.90
C SER A 88 5.29 5.86 -9.10
N ASN A 89 5.95 4.82 -9.62
CA ASN A 89 7.31 4.49 -9.21
C ASN A 89 8.27 5.53 -9.79
N GLN A 90 9.51 5.54 -9.30
CA GLN A 90 10.56 6.42 -9.84
C GLN A 90 10.83 6.07 -11.30
N TYR A 91 10.75 7.09 -12.17
CA TYR A 91 11.16 6.98 -13.57
C TYR A 91 12.23 8.03 -13.91
N ALA A 92 12.94 7.80 -15.01
CA ALA A 92 13.95 8.74 -15.48
C ALA A 92 13.28 10.03 -15.98
N SER A 93 13.67 11.16 -15.40
CA SER A 93 13.22 12.47 -15.85
C SER A 93 13.94 12.86 -17.14
N ASN A 94 13.21 13.52 -18.04
CA ASN A 94 13.80 14.17 -19.22
C ASN A 94 14.48 15.51 -18.87
N THR A 95 14.35 15.96 -17.63
CA THR A 95 14.96 17.18 -17.11
C THR A 95 16.03 16.82 -16.09
N SER A 96 17.27 17.21 -16.36
CA SER A 96 18.38 16.95 -15.44
C SER A 96 18.20 17.71 -14.13
N SER A 97 18.30 16.99 -13.02
CA SER A 97 18.22 17.53 -11.66
C SER A 97 19.17 16.76 -10.76
N ALA A 98 20.19 17.45 -10.24
CA ALA A 98 21.08 16.86 -9.24
C ALA A 98 20.35 16.57 -7.92
N ALA A 99 19.32 17.37 -7.60
CA ALA A 99 18.54 17.21 -6.37
C ALA A 99 17.83 15.85 -6.33
N THR A 100 17.25 15.40 -7.45
CA THR A 100 16.51 14.13 -7.52
C THR A 100 17.29 13.03 -8.24
N ASN A 101 18.57 13.26 -8.54
CA ASN A 101 19.41 12.36 -9.33
C ASN A 101 18.75 11.96 -10.67
N ASN A 102 18.16 12.95 -11.37
CA ASN A 102 17.42 12.81 -12.62
C ASN A 102 16.21 11.86 -12.53
N LYS A 103 15.63 11.68 -11.34
CA LYS A 103 14.41 10.90 -11.14
C LYS A 103 13.20 11.81 -10.96
N ALA A 104 12.05 11.29 -11.35
CA ALA A 104 10.76 11.92 -11.15
C ALA A 104 9.75 10.90 -10.62
N ILE A 105 8.72 11.43 -9.98
CA ILE A 105 7.48 10.75 -9.62
C ILE A 105 6.35 11.61 -10.17
N SER A 106 5.28 10.98 -10.64
CA SER A 106 4.03 11.66 -10.97
C SER A 106 2.95 11.33 -9.97
N ILE A 107 2.07 12.30 -9.72
CA ILE A 107 0.78 12.07 -9.07
C ILE A 107 -0.26 12.00 -10.18
N THR A 108 -1.03 10.93 -10.21
CA THR A 108 -2.08 10.73 -11.19
C THR A 108 -3.43 10.77 -10.50
N ARG A 109 -4.30 11.66 -10.98
CA ARG A 109 -5.73 11.63 -10.69
C ARG A 109 -6.41 10.69 -11.68
N LEU A 110 -7.20 9.77 -11.14
CA LEU A 110 -8.03 8.82 -11.85
C LEU A 110 -9.49 9.20 -11.68
N ASP A 111 -10.19 9.44 -12.79
CA ASP A 111 -11.59 9.82 -12.79
C ASP A 111 -12.44 8.75 -13.48
N LYS A 112 -13.50 8.33 -12.79
CA LYS A 112 -14.48 7.37 -13.29
C LYS A 112 -15.61 8.07 -14.05
N SER A 113 -15.94 7.56 -15.23
CA SER A 113 -17.09 7.99 -16.03
C SER A 113 -17.81 6.76 -16.60
N GLY A 114 -19.02 6.49 -16.10
CA GLY A 114 -19.68 5.21 -16.32
C GLY A 114 -18.82 4.07 -15.77
N ASP A 115 -18.57 3.04 -16.59
CA ASP A 115 -17.71 1.90 -16.22
C ASP A 115 -16.24 2.07 -16.64
N SER A 116 -15.86 3.27 -17.10
CA SER A 116 -14.51 3.55 -17.61
C SER A 116 -13.74 4.48 -16.69
N TRP A 117 -12.45 4.18 -16.52
CA TRP A 117 -11.50 5.03 -15.80
C TRP A 117 -10.64 5.82 -16.79
N SER A 118 -10.24 7.03 -16.40
CA SER A 118 -9.31 7.87 -17.14
C SER A 118 -8.19 8.34 -16.23
N ALA A 119 -6.99 8.58 -16.75
CA ALA A 119 -5.82 8.97 -15.97
C ALA A 119 -5.27 10.33 -16.43
N THR A 120 -5.14 11.25 -15.48
CA THR A 120 -4.56 12.57 -15.68
C THR A 120 -3.41 12.78 -14.70
N ILE A 121 -2.20 12.99 -15.20
CA ILE A 121 -1.08 13.42 -14.36
C ILE A 121 -1.36 14.86 -13.91
N ILE A 122 -1.29 15.11 -12.61
CA ILE A 122 -1.48 16.43 -12.01
C ILE A 122 -0.16 17.00 -11.52
N GLU A 123 -0.08 18.33 -11.47
CA GLU A 123 1.09 19.07 -11.01
C GLU A 123 0.68 19.93 -9.82
N PRO A 124 0.95 19.49 -8.58
CA PRO A 124 0.68 20.26 -7.38
C PRO A 124 1.50 21.53 -7.29
N GLU A 125 0.87 22.64 -6.92
CA GLU A 125 1.58 23.87 -6.57
C GLU A 125 2.02 23.83 -5.10
N GLY A 126 3.31 24.06 -4.79
CA GLY A 126 3.78 24.23 -3.42
C GLY A 126 4.90 23.27 -3.03
N THR A 127 4.87 22.81 -1.77
CA THR A 127 5.97 22.04 -1.16
C THR A 127 5.71 20.54 -1.27
N LEU A 128 6.08 19.95 -2.40
CA LEU A 128 6.07 18.50 -2.61
C LEU A 128 7.17 18.12 -3.60
N THR A 129 8.08 17.22 -3.19
CA THR A 129 9.29 16.92 -3.96
C THR A 129 9.18 15.63 -4.75
N LEU A 130 9.01 14.50 -4.06
CA LEU A 130 8.86 13.16 -4.63
C LEU A 130 7.81 12.41 -3.79
N ALA A 131 6.56 12.46 -4.24
CA ALA A 131 5.46 11.76 -3.57
C ALA A 131 5.71 10.24 -3.53
N ASN A 132 5.24 9.56 -2.48
CA ASN A 132 5.21 8.11 -2.40
C ASN A 132 3.82 7.66 -1.96
N GLY A 133 3.65 7.20 -0.72
CA GLY A 133 2.37 6.79 -0.16
C GLY A 133 1.52 7.99 0.27
N GLY A 134 0.32 7.68 0.76
CA GLY A 134 -0.63 8.71 1.16
C GLY A 134 -1.98 8.14 1.57
N ALA A 135 -2.81 9.01 2.15
CA ALA A 135 -4.16 8.69 2.60
C ALA A 135 -5.09 9.88 2.38
N LYS A 136 -6.40 9.64 2.36
CA LYS A 136 -7.40 10.70 2.41
C LYS A 136 -7.29 11.40 3.77
N TYR A 137 -7.32 12.73 3.78
CA TYR A 137 -7.23 13.51 5.01
C TYR A 137 -8.04 14.80 4.89
N ASN A 138 -9.09 14.93 5.70
CA ASN A 138 -10.06 16.04 5.62
C ASN A 138 -10.66 16.17 4.21
N ASP A 139 -10.63 17.37 3.64
CA ASP A 139 -11.07 17.74 2.29
C ASP A 139 -9.97 17.61 1.23
N GLY A 140 -8.85 16.99 1.59
CA GLY A 140 -7.73 16.73 0.70
C GLY A 140 -7.06 15.39 0.98
N LEU A 141 -5.77 15.34 0.70
CA LEU A 141 -4.93 14.15 0.86
C LEU A 141 -3.75 14.50 1.78
N VAL A 142 -3.31 13.53 2.58
CA VAL A 142 -1.96 13.54 3.13
C VAL A 142 -1.06 12.67 2.26
N ILE A 143 0.08 13.21 1.86
CA ILE A 143 1.07 12.56 1.01
C ILE A 143 2.39 12.42 1.77
N CYS A 144 3.01 11.25 1.69
CA CYS A 144 4.39 11.05 2.10
C CYS A 144 5.32 11.64 1.02
N ASP A 145 6.02 12.73 1.35
CA ASP A 145 7.09 13.28 0.52
C ASP A 145 8.41 12.61 0.90
N GLN A 146 9.05 11.93 -0.04
CA GLN A 146 10.36 11.32 0.19
C GLN A 146 11.49 12.35 0.22
N GLY A 147 11.23 13.59 -0.19
CA GLY A 147 12.22 14.65 -0.25
C GLY A 147 13.20 14.48 -1.42
N SER A 148 14.37 15.12 -1.32
CA SER A 148 15.45 15.01 -2.30
C SER A 148 16.83 15.15 -1.64
N MET A 149 17.90 15.18 -2.43
CA MET A 149 19.26 15.47 -1.95
C MET A 149 19.40 16.87 -1.34
N THR A 150 18.45 17.78 -1.59
CA THR A 150 18.52 19.19 -1.16
C THR A 150 17.26 19.68 -0.43
N ALA A 151 16.26 18.82 -0.24
CA ALA A 151 15.02 19.16 0.46
C ALA A 151 14.59 18.01 1.38
N PRO A 152 14.10 18.32 2.60
CA PRO A 152 13.65 17.31 3.55
C PRO A 152 12.43 16.56 3.02
N GLY A 153 12.30 15.28 3.40
CA GLY A 153 11.04 14.53 3.29
C GLY A 153 10.10 14.84 4.45
N GLY A 154 8.89 14.30 4.42
CA GLY A 154 7.89 14.54 5.45
C GLY A 154 6.47 14.14 5.06
N LEU A 155 5.50 14.67 5.80
CA LEU A 155 4.08 14.60 5.42
C LEU A 155 3.65 15.95 4.87
N VAL A 156 2.90 15.92 3.78
CA VAL A 156 2.39 17.08 3.06
C VAL A 156 0.88 16.94 2.92
N PHE A 157 0.15 18.01 3.25
CA PHE A 157 -1.26 18.11 2.89
C PHE A 157 -1.39 18.65 1.46
N MET A 158 -2.21 18.01 0.64
CA MET A 158 -2.48 18.43 -0.74
C MET A 158 -3.98 18.53 -0.97
N ASN A 159 -4.44 19.67 -1.52
CA ASN A 159 -5.84 19.80 -1.95
C ASN A 159 -6.16 18.78 -3.05
N ALA A 160 -7.35 18.16 -2.99
CA ALA A 160 -7.79 17.20 -3.99
C ALA A 160 -8.26 17.84 -5.32
N THR A 161 -8.32 19.17 -5.39
CA THR A 161 -8.76 19.92 -6.58
C THR A 161 -7.71 20.94 -7.00
N ALA A 162 -7.64 21.22 -8.31
CA ALA A 162 -6.78 22.26 -8.87
C ALA A 162 -6.93 23.59 -8.12
N PRO A 163 -5.83 24.30 -7.80
CA PRO A 163 -4.45 24.06 -8.27
C PRO A 163 -3.66 23.01 -7.46
N TYR A 164 -4.33 22.15 -6.70
CA TYR A 164 -3.73 21.06 -5.92
C TYR A 164 -2.65 21.57 -4.96
N THR A 165 -2.93 22.69 -4.28
CA THR A 165 -1.97 23.33 -3.37
C THR A 165 -1.46 22.33 -2.32
N ALA A 166 -0.14 22.22 -2.23
CA ALA A 166 0.59 21.33 -1.35
C ALA A 166 1.34 22.10 -0.25
N THR A 167 1.09 21.76 1.01
CA THR A 167 1.66 22.42 2.19
C THR A 167 2.24 21.39 3.16
N THR A 168 3.51 21.54 3.54
CA THR A 168 4.15 20.68 4.54
C THR A 168 3.40 20.69 5.88
N LEU A 169 3.11 19.51 6.40
CA LEU A 169 2.54 19.30 7.74
C LEU A 169 3.64 19.06 8.79
N ILE A 170 4.64 18.25 8.44
CA ILE A 170 5.83 17.98 9.27
C ILE A 170 6.96 17.44 8.38
N ASN A 171 8.20 17.83 8.64
CA ASN A 171 9.36 17.43 7.83
C ASN A 171 10.61 17.04 8.65
N ASN A 172 10.47 16.92 9.98
CA ASN A 172 11.55 16.53 10.87
C ASN A 172 11.02 15.92 12.17
N TYR A 173 11.87 15.12 12.81
CA TYR A 173 11.73 14.66 14.18
C TYR A 173 12.66 15.48 15.09
N TYR A 174 12.11 16.48 15.79
CA TYR A 174 12.84 17.36 16.71
C TYR A 174 14.14 17.95 16.12
N GLY A 175 14.08 18.37 14.85
CA GLY A 175 15.20 18.98 14.12
C GLY A 175 16.07 18.01 13.31
N ILE A 176 15.80 16.70 13.37
CA ILE A 176 16.45 15.68 12.54
C ILE A 176 15.52 15.33 11.38
N GLU A 177 16.00 15.39 10.14
CA GLU A 177 15.18 15.02 8.97
C GLU A 177 14.75 13.55 9.04
N PHE A 178 13.51 13.28 8.61
CA PHE A 178 13.06 11.92 8.31
C PHE A 178 13.89 11.30 7.19
N ASN A 179 13.96 9.98 7.12
CA ASN A 179 14.75 9.25 6.13
C ASN A 179 14.16 9.43 4.73
N SER A 180 12.94 8.92 4.55
CA SER A 180 12.12 9.00 3.34
C SER A 180 10.75 8.37 3.66
N PRO A 181 9.80 9.15 4.22
CA PRO A 181 8.48 8.64 4.57
C PRO A 181 7.84 7.88 3.40
N ASN A 182 7.29 6.70 3.70
CA ASN A 182 6.84 5.77 2.66
C ASN A 182 5.32 5.67 2.63
N ASP A 183 4.68 5.23 3.71
CA ASP A 183 3.23 5.07 3.78
C ASP A 183 2.65 5.71 5.05
N VAL A 184 1.38 6.12 4.99
CA VAL A 184 0.67 6.79 6.09
C VAL A 184 -0.76 6.29 6.22
N HIS A 185 -1.21 6.17 7.46
CA HIS A 185 -2.57 5.82 7.83
C HIS A 185 -3.15 6.89 8.77
N VAL A 186 -4.43 7.23 8.59
CA VAL A 186 -5.14 8.22 9.41
C VAL A 186 -6.06 7.49 10.37
N THR A 187 -5.80 7.57 11.67
CA THR A 187 -6.67 6.98 12.68
C THR A 187 -7.88 7.86 13.00
N SER A 188 -8.89 7.28 13.64
CA SER A 188 -10.18 7.90 13.98
C SER A 188 -10.07 9.15 14.87
N ASP A 189 -8.98 9.28 15.62
CA ASP A 189 -8.63 10.46 16.40
C ASP A 189 -8.02 11.61 15.56
N GLY A 190 -7.83 11.41 14.26
CA GLY A 190 -7.22 12.33 13.32
C GLY A 190 -5.69 12.28 13.29
N ALA A 191 -5.04 11.36 14.03
CA ALA A 191 -3.60 11.23 14.01
C ALA A 191 -3.10 10.57 12.71
N LEU A 192 -1.90 10.98 12.30
CA LEU A 192 -1.19 10.43 11.16
C LEU A 192 -0.12 9.45 11.66
N TRP A 193 -0.27 8.18 11.30
CA TRP A 193 0.68 7.11 11.60
C TRP A 193 1.44 6.76 10.34
N PHE A 194 2.76 6.93 10.32
CA PHE A 194 3.53 6.80 9.09
C PHE A 194 4.84 6.05 9.29
N THR A 195 5.32 5.44 8.22
CA THR A 195 6.57 4.69 8.17
C THR A 195 7.68 5.52 7.55
N ASP A 196 8.90 5.37 8.05
CA ASP A 196 10.08 6.13 7.60
C ASP A 196 11.28 5.22 7.29
N PRO A 197 11.20 4.42 6.20
CA PRO A 197 12.28 3.54 5.77
C PRO A 197 13.46 4.31 5.15
N SER A 198 14.55 3.60 4.88
CA SER A 198 15.77 4.14 4.25
C SER A 198 15.74 4.14 2.72
N TYR A 199 14.61 3.81 2.09
CA TYR A 199 14.50 3.59 0.64
C TYR A 199 15.04 4.75 -0.19
N GLY A 200 14.75 5.99 0.17
CA GLY A 200 15.23 7.15 -0.57
C GLY A 200 16.75 7.21 -0.67
N SER A 201 17.46 6.77 0.38
CA SER A 201 18.92 6.69 0.39
C SER A 201 19.43 5.56 -0.50
N TRP A 202 18.83 4.37 -0.40
CA TRP A 202 19.17 3.21 -1.23
C TRP A 202 18.93 3.44 -2.71
N GLN A 203 17.92 4.25 -3.01
CA GLN A 203 17.57 4.67 -4.35
C GLN A 203 18.39 5.89 -4.78
N GLY A 204 19.15 6.55 -3.90
CA GLY A 204 19.99 7.69 -4.25
C GLY A 204 19.20 8.96 -4.60
N ILE A 205 18.01 9.11 -4.00
CA ILE A 205 17.25 10.38 -4.01
C ILE A 205 17.39 11.14 -2.69
N ARG A 206 17.93 10.50 -1.65
CA ARG A 206 18.16 11.09 -0.32
C ARG A 206 19.59 10.83 0.16
N PRO A 207 20.14 11.68 1.04
CA PRO A 207 21.40 11.41 1.72
C PRO A 207 21.29 10.19 2.64
N GLN A 208 22.41 9.81 3.28
CA GLN A 208 22.40 8.76 4.29
C GLN A 208 21.51 9.17 5.48
N PRO A 209 20.60 8.30 5.95
CA PRO A 209 19.77 8.50 7.13
C PRO A 209 20.54 8.93 8.38
N LEU A 210 19.94 9.83 9.16
CA LEU A 210 20.38 10.18 10.52
C LEU A 210 19.50 9.56 11.60
N LEU A 211 18.34 9.02 11.23
CA LEU A 211 17.43 8.27 12.07
C LEU A 211 17.42 6.80 11.65
N PRO A 212 17.21 5.86 12.59
CA PRO A 212 16.91 4.47 12.20
C PRO A 212 15.56 4.39 11.48
N PRO A 213 15.32 3.35 10.66
CA PRO A 213 14.00 3.05 10.13
C PRO A 213 12.98 2.83 11.26
N GLN A 214 11.91 3.61 11.27
CA GLN A 214 10.95 3.67 12.38
C GLN A 214 9.53 3.95 11.91
N VAL A 215 8.58 3.75 12.82
CA VAL A 215 7.18 4.16 12.65
C VAL A 215 6.87 5.28 13.63
N TYR A 216 6.20 6.30 13.13
CA TYR A 216 5.88 7.51 13.86
C TYR A 216 4.37 7.71 13.96
N ARG A 217 3.95 8.41 15.00
CA ARG A 217 2.62 9.01 15.11
C ARG A 217 2.78 10.52 15.23
N TYR A 218 2.00 11.26 14.46
CA TYR A 218 1.92 12.71 14.47
C TYR A 218 0.47 13.17 14.61
N MET A 219 0.20 14.09 15.52
CA MET A 219 -1.09 14.77 15.60
C MET A 219 -0.98 16.21 15.04
N PRO A 220 -1.52 16.47 13.84
CA PRO A 220 -1.44 17.79 13.21
C PRO A 220 -2.00 18.91 14.10
N GLY A 221 -1.34 20.07 14.08
CA GLY A 221 -1.72 21.23 14.89
C GLY A 221 -1.29 21.14 16.36
N THR A 222 -0.56 20.09 16.74
CA THR A 222 -0.01 19.92 18.09
C THR A 222 1.50 19.66 18.03
N ASN A 223 2.14 19.51 19.20
CA ASN A 223 3.54 19.10 19.32
C ASN A 223 3.71 17.57 19.50
N ASP A 224 2.65 16.79 19.32
CA ASP A 224 2.71 15.33 19.48
C ASP A 224 3.23 14.69 18.19
N ILE A 225 4.56 14.53 18.15
CA ILE A 225 5.30 13.69 17.21
C ILE A 225 6.18 12.74 18.02
N ARG A 226 6.03 11.44 17.77
CA ARG A 226 6.76 10.40 18.51
C ARG A 226 6.93 9.12 17.71
N VAL A 227 8.04 8.45 18.00
CA VAL A 227 8.28 7.07 17.57
C VAL A 227 7.32 6.17 18.34
N VAL A 228 6.63 5.30 17.62
CA VAL A 228 5.63 4.37 18.17
C VAL A 228 6.01 2.91 17.96
N ALA A 229 6.85 2.61 16.97
CA ALA A 229 7.51 1.32 16.83
C ALA A 229 8.90 1.46 16.23
N ASP A 230 9.80 0.58 16.67
CA ASP A 230 11.16 0.42 16.18
C ASP A 230 11.46 -1.08 15.89
N GLY A 231 12.69 -1.37 15.44
CA GLY A 231 13.15 -2.74 15.21
C GLY A 231 12.48 -3.46 14.03
N ILE A 232 11.77 -2.73 13.17
CA ILE A 232 11.38 -3.15 11.81
C ILE A 232 12.51 -2.70 10.89
N GLN A 233 13.01 -3.57 10.01
CA GLN A 233 14.23 -3.25 9.27
C GLN A 233 13.97 -2.22 8.17
N GLU A 234 12.92 -2.38 7.38
CA GLU A 234 12.44 -1.35 6.45
C GLU A 234 10.90 -1.28 6.52
N PRO A 235 10.33 -0.49 7.45
CA PRO A 235 8.87 -0.37 7.57
C PRO A 235 8.31 0.29 6.31
N ASN A 236 7.30 -0.33 5.72
CA ASN A 236 6.69 0.11 4.46
C ASN A 236 5.20 0.42 4.71
N GLY A 237 4.27 -0.44 4.30
CA GLY A 237 2.84 -0.24 4.50
C GLY A 237 2.43 -0.28 5.98
N ILE A 238 1.42 0.52 6.32
CA ILE A 238 0.77 0.54 7.63
C ILE A 238 -0.76 0.61 7.49
N THR A 239 -1.48 -0.19 8.28
CA THR A 239 -2.95 -0.14 8.42
C THR A 239 -3.33 -0.60 9.83
N PHE A 240 -4.59 -0.42 10.20
CA PHE A 240 -5.13 -0.84 11.49
C PHE A 240 -6.27 -1.85 11.29
N SER A 241 -6.57 -2.62 12.33
CA SER A 241 -7.83 -3.37 12.40
C SER A 241 -9.01 -2.40 12.40
N PRO A 242 -10.23 -2.83 12.01
CA PRO A 242 -11.39 -1.94 11.95
C PRO A 242 -11.75 -1.27 13.28
N ASP A 243 -11.37 -1.88 14.39
CA ASP A 243 -11.56 -1.35 15.74
C ASP A 243 -10.34 -0.59 16.29
N GLU A 244 -9.32 -0.36 15.45
CA GLU A 244 -8.04 0.28 15.73
C GLU A 244 -7.25 -0.32 16.91
N LYS A 245 -7.55 -1.56 17.32
CA LYS A 245 -6.84 -2.22 18.43
C LYS A 245 -5.58 -2.97 18.00
N THR A 246 -5.43 -3.22 16.70
CA THR A 246 -4.24 -3.86 16.13
C THR A 246 -3.69 -3.00 15.00
N ALA A 247 -2.38 -2.74 15.00
CA ALA A 247 -1.70 -2.14 13.85
C ALA A 247 -0.91 -3.22 13.10
N TYR A 248 -1.00 -3.20 11.77
CA TYR A 248 -0.26 -4.09 10.88
C TYR A 248 0.76 -3.27 10.09
N ILE A 249 2.02 -3.70 10.10
CA ILE A 249 3.12 -3.00 9.42
C ILE A 249 3.93 -4.00 8.60
N THR A 250 4.17 -3.69 7.33
CA THR A 250 4.99 -4.52 6.43
C THR A 250 6.47 -4.16 6.55
N ASP A 251 7.34 -5.16 6.37
CA ASP A 251 8.79 -5.03 6.37
C ASP A 251 9.35 -5.52 5.04
N GLY A 252 9.84 -4.57 4.25
CA GLY A 252 10.33 -4.78 2.89
C GLY A 252 11.87 -4.80 2.80
N ALA A 253 12.57 -5.25 3.84
CA ALA A 253 14.03 -5.25 3.87
C ALA A 253 14.68 -6.31 2.97
N GLY A 254 13.99 -7.42 2.70
CA GLY A 254 14.41 -8.45 1.77
C GLY A 254 14.76 -7.86 0.40
N ASN A 255 15.88 -8.26 -0.18
CA ASN A 255 16.23 -7.90 -1.56
C ASN A 255 17.22 -8.91 -2.15
N ALA A 256 17.58 -8.78 -3.43
CA ALA A 256 18.49 -9.69 -4.12
C ALA A 256 19.88 -9.83 -3.45
N THR A 257 20.35 -8.80 -2.72
CA THR A 257 21.63 -8.82 -1.99
C THR A 257 21.48 -9.21 -0.53
N ALA A 258 20.25 -9.27 -0.01
CA ALA A 258 19.89 -9.69 1.34
C ALA A 258 18.69 -10.65 1.34
N PRO A 259 18.82 -11.86 0.76
CA PRO A 259 17.69 -12.79 0.58
C PRO A 259 17.14 -13.37 1.90
N THR A 260 17.88 -13.23 3.01
CA THR A 260 17.46 -13.65 4.35
C THR A 260 16.97 -12.50 5.21
N ALA A 261 16.95 -11.27 4.69
CA ALA A 261 16.37 -10.14 5.41
C ALA A 261 14.83 -10.29 5.50
N PRO A 262 14.19 -9.62 6.48
CA PRO A 262 12.76 -9.70 6.68
C PRO A 262 11.94 -9.40 5.43
N ARG A 263 10.92 -10.21 5.22
CA ARG A 263 9.84 -10.02 4.23
C ARG A 263 8.52 -10.37 4.90
N ALA A 264 8.19 -9.65 5.96
CA ALA A 264 7.15 -10.05 6.90
C ALA A 264 6.13 -8.94 7.12
N ILE A 265 4.96 -9.33 7.57
CA ILE A 265 3.96 -8.43 8.16
C ILE A 265 4.02 -8.64 9.66
N TYR A 266 4.16 -7.56 10.41
CA TYR A 266 4.10 -7.59 11.87
C TYR A 266 2.78 -7.01 12.37
N ALA A 267 2.24 -7.60 13.44
CA ALA A 267 1.12 -7.03 14.18
C ALA A 267 1.61 -6.46 15.51
N TYR A 268 0.93 -5.40 15.96
CA TYR A 268 1.12 -4.75 17.24
C TYR A 268 -0.23 -4.50 17.91
N ASP A 269 -0.28 -4.61 19.23
CA ASP A 269 -1.43 -4.14 19.99
C ASP A 269 -1.35 -2.63 20.12
N VAL A 270 -2.46 -1.95 19.87
CA VAL A 270 -2.62 -0.52 20.16
C VAL A 270 -3.11 -0.39 21.59
N ILE A 271 -2.24 0.08 22.47
CA ILE A 271 -2.51 0.23 23.90
C ILE A 271 -2.44 1.70 24.31
N THR A 272 -3.03 2.04 25.46
CA THR A 272 -2.88 3.37 26.04
C THR A 272 -1.78 3.38 27.10
N ARG A 273 -0.82 4.29 26.98
CA ARG A 273 0.21 4.56 28.00
C ARG A 273 0.25 6.04 28.33
N GLY A 274 0.04 6.39 29.60
CA GLY A 274 0.05 7.79 30.03
C GLY A 274 -1.05 8.65 29.40
N GLY A 275 -2.16 8.04 28.97
CA GLY A 275 -3.24 8.71 28.23
C GLY A 275 -3.08 8.70 26.71
N GLU A 276 -1.95 8.19 26.21
CA GLU A 276 -1.57 8.28 24.80
C GLU A 276 -1.56 6.90 24.10
N PRO A 277 -2.00 6.77 22.83
CA PRO A 277 -1.89 5.53 22.07
C PRO A 277 -0.42 5.12 21.86
N ALA A 278 -0.09 3.84 21.94
CA ALA A 278 1.25 3.30 21.71
C ALA A 278 1.16 1.89 21.13
N LEU A 279 2.16 1.47 20.34
CA LEU A 279 2.26 0.11 19.85
C LEU A 279 3.02 -0.77 20.85
N ALA A 280 2.53 -1.98 21.07
CA ALA A 280 3.15 -2.97 21.94
C ALA A 280 3.01 -4.38 21.36
N ASN A 281 3.69 -5.35 21.99
CA ASN A 281 3.56 -6.78 21.68
C ASN A 281 3.77 -7.13 20.20
N LYS A 282 4.86 -6.62 19.62
CA LYS A 282 5.31 -6.97 18.26
C LYS A 282 5.29 -8.49 18.07
N ARG A 283 4.62 -8.95 17.04
CA ARG A 283 4.56 -10.36 16.65
C ARG A 283 4.56 -10.49 15.14
N ILE A 284 5.12 -11.58 14.63
CA ILE A 284 4.94 -11.93 13.21
C ILE A 284 3.46 -12.25 13.00
N PHE A 285 2.86 -11.59 12.02
CA PHE A 285 1.50 -11.87 11.58
C PHE A 285 1.52 -12.82 10.38
N ALA A 286 2.26 -12.46 9.33
CA ALA A 286 2.34 -13.25 8.10
C ALA A 286 3.68 -13.05 7.38
N VAL A 287 4.01 -14.00 6.50
CA VAL A 287 5.11 -13.91 5.53
C VAL A 287 4.55 -14.30 4.17
N PRO A 288 4.55 -13.42 3.15
CA PRO A 288 4.10 -13.78 1.82
C PRO A 288 5.02 -14.84 1.20
N GLN A 289 4.41 -15.69 0.38
CA GLN A 289 5.15 -16.70 -0.36
C GLN A 289 6.09 -16.06 -1.39
N SER A 290 5.59 -15.07 -2.16
CA SER A 290 6.29 -14.43 -3.26
C SER A 290 6.58 -12.95 -3.00
N GLY A 291 7.81 -12.53 -3.28
CA GLY A 291 8.25 -11.14 -3.15
C GLY A 291 8.22 -10.61 -1.71
N LEU A 292 7.97 -9.30 -1.60
CA LEU A 292 7.87 -8.54 -0.36
C LEU A 292 6.41 -8.11 -0.13
N PRO A 293 5.94 -8.07 1.13
CA PRO A 293 4.73 -7.34 1.45
C PRO A 293 5.03 -5.84 1.39
N ASP A 294 4.17 -5.08 0.73
CA ASP A 294 4.38 -3.67 0.41
C ASP A 294 3.22 -2.86 1.00
N GLY A 295 2.36 -2.23 0.19
CA GLY A 295 1.11 -1.62 0.66
C GLY A 295 0.17 -2.65 1.32
N ILE A 296 -0.54 -2.21 2.36
CA ILE A 296 -1.41 -3.05 3.21
C ILE A 296 -2.74 -2.34 3.51
N LYS A 297 -3.84 -3.09 3.62
CA LYS A 297 -5.19 -2.60 3.96
C LYS A 297 -5.97 -3.65 4.76
N THR A 298 -6.97 -3.22 5.50
CA THR A 298 -7.90 -4.11 6.23
C THR A 298 -9.34 -3.87 5.76
N ASP A 299 -10.15 -4.93 5.66
CA ASP A 299 -11.60 -4.82 5.46
C ASP A 299 -12.36 -4.77 6.80
N GLU A 300 -13.65 -4.42 6.80
CA GLU A 300 -14.45 -4.34 8.03
C GLU A 300 -14.64 -5.69 8.75
N ALA A 301 -14.41 -6.81 8.07
CA ALA A 301 -14.41 -8.13 8.68
C ALA A 301 -13.09 -8.48 9.38
N GLY A 302 -12.09 -7.58 9.32
CA GLY A 302 -10.77 -7.78 9.92
C GLY A 302 -9.81 -8.60 9.07
N ASN A 303 -10.12 -8.87 7.80
CA ASN A 303 -9.17 -9.50 6.91
C ASN A 303 -8.12 -8.49 6.46
N VAL A 304 -6.87 -8.94 6.42
CA VAL A 304 -5.70 -8.14 6.10
C VAL A 304 -5.23 -8.49 4.69
N TYR A 305 -5.09 -7.48 3.85
CA TYR A 305 -4.68 -7.57 2.45
C TYR A 305 -3.30 -6.93 2.31
N ALA A 306 -2.38 -7.55 1.57
CA ALA A 306 -1.09 -6.92 1.25
C ALA A 306 -0.69 -7.14 -0.21
N GLY A 307 -0.15 -6.08 -0.83
CA GLY A 307 0.51 -6.14 -2.12
C GLY A 307 1.78 -6.98 -2.00
N CYS A 308 1.92 -7.98 -2.86
CA CYS A 308 2.98 -8.97 -2.85
C CYS A 308 3.54 -9.19 -4.27
N GLY A 309 4.59 -10.00 -4.38
CA GLY A 309 5.25 -10.31 -5.65
C GLY A 309 4.38 -11.09 -6.65
N ASP A 310 3.29 -11.69 -6.19
CA ASP A 310 2.34 -12.49 -6.99
C ASP A 310 0.93 -11.87 -7.08
N GLY A 311 0.67 -10.74 -6.44
CA GLY A 311 -0.60 -10.02 -6.53
C GLY A 311 -0.99 -9.40 -5.20
N VAL A 312 -2.24 -9.55 -4.78
CA VAL A 312 -2.70 -9.21 -3.43
C VAL A 312 -2.98 -10.50 -2.68
N ASN A 313 -2.33 -10.66 -1.52
CA ASN A 313 -2.53 -11.80 -0.63
C ASN A 313 -3.45 -11.39 0.53
N VAL A 314 -4.34 -12.29 0.95
CA VAL A 314 -5.40 -12.02 1.93
C VAL A 314 -5.30 -13.00 3.09
N TRP A 315 -5.25 -12.47 4.31
CA TRP A 315 -5.22 -13.24 5.56
C TRP A 315 -6.39 -12.85 6.46
N ASN A 316 -6.84 -13.76 7.32
CA ASN A 316 -7.72 -13.38 8.43
C ASN A 316 -6.92 -12.73 9.58
N GLU A 317 -7.61 -12.20 10.59
CA GLU A 317 -7.00 -11.57 11.78
C GLU A 317 -6.03 -12.51 12.57
N GLY A 318 -6.14 -13.82 12.36
CA GLY A 318 -5.24 -14.81 12.95
C GLY A 318 -3.96 -15.08 12.15
N GLY A 319 -3.77 -14.43 10.99
CA GLY A 319 -2.63 -14.65 10.11
C GLY A 319 -2.73 -15.90 9.22
N VAL A 320 -3.93 -16.50 9.11
CA VAL A 320 -4.18 -17.62 8.20
C VAL A 320 -4.40 -17.09 6.79
N LEU A 321 -3.61 -17.55 5.82
CA LEU A 321 -3.78 -17.19 4.41
C LEU A 321 -5.12 -17.73 3.90
N LEU A 322 -6.01 -16.81 3.54
CA LEU A 322 -7.31 -17.12 2.97
C LEU A 322 -7.20 -17.36 1.46
N GLY A 323 -6.55 -16.44 0.76
CA GLY A 323 -6.41 -16.53 -0.67
C GLY A 323 -5.57 -15.44 -1.29
N LYS A 324 -5.53 -15.43 -2.63
CA LYS A 324 -4.78 -14.47 -3.42
C LYS A 324 -5.59 -13.98 -4.62
N ILE A 325 -5.41 -12.70 -4.94
CA ILE A 325 -5.82 -12.07 -6.20
C ILE A 325 -4.54 -11.91 -7.02
N ALA A 326 -4.27 -12.87 -7.89
CA ALA A 326 -3.02 -13.00 -8.61
C ALA A 326 -2.98 -12.15 -9.88
N VAL A 327 -1.91 -11.38 -10.04
CA VAL A 327 -1.58 -10.63 -11.26
C VAL A 327 -0.10 -10.79 -11.59
N ALA A 328 0.23 -10.96 -12.87
CA ALA A 328 1.61 -11.10 -13.31
C ALA A 328 2.43 -9.84 -12.93
N GLY A 329 3.57 -10.02 -12.25
CA GLY A 329 4.40 -8.92 -11.74
C GLY A 329 3.96 -8.36 -10.38
N GLY A 330 2.88 -8.90 -9.79
CA GLY A 330 2.44 -8.56 -8.43
C GLY A 330 1.73 -7.21 -8.31
N SER A 331 1.51 -6.75 -7.08
CA SER A 331 0.95 -5.41 -6.80
C SER A 331 1.82 -4.66 -5.78
N ALA A 332 2.17 -3.40 -6.02
CA ALA A 332 2.92 -2.54 -5.09
C ALA A 332 2.00 -2.06 -3.98
N ASN A 333 1.07 -1.19 -4.32
CA ASN A 333 -0.05 -0.88 -3.46
C ASN A 333 -1.35 -1.36 -4.12
N PHE A 334 -2.45 -1.15 -3.43
CA PHE A 334 -3.79 -1.37 -3.92
C PHE A 334 -4.75 -0.61 -3.01
N ILE A 335 -6.00 -0.49 -3.46
CA ILE A 335 -7.07 0.03 -2.60
C ILE A 335 -8.31 -0.83 -2.75
N LEU A 336 -8.97 -1.08 -1.64
CA LEU A 336 -10.27 -1.75 -1.59
C LEU A 336 -11.34 -0.67 -1.71
N GLY A 337 -12.46 -0.92 -2.37
CA GLY A 337 -13.63 -0.04 -2.39
C GLY A 337 -14.85 -0.79 -2.91
N HIS A 338 -15.80 -0.09 -3.52
CA HIS A 338 -17.01 -0.73 -4.03
C HIS A 338 -17.56 -0.10 -5.30
N GLU A 339 -18.33 -0.91 -6.02
CA GLU A 339 -19.20 -0.47 -7.10
C GLU A 339 -20.55 -1.15 -6.94
N GLY A 340 -21.57 -0.36 -6.65
CA GLY A 340 -22.85 -0.90 -6.20
C GLY A 340 -22.69 -1.67 -4.90
N ASP A 341 -23.17 -2.90 -4.87
CA ASP A 341 -23.09 -3.81 -3.72
C ASP A 341 -21.85 -4.70 -3.73
N LYS A 342 -20.95 -4.57 -4.71
CA LYS A 342 -19.77 -5.43 -4.84
C LYS A 342 -18.49 -4.76 -4.36
N MET A 343 -17.69 -5.50 -3.60
CA MET A 343 -16.34 -5.09 -3.27
C MET A 343 -15.47 -5.07 -4.53
N GLN A 344 -14.66 -4.03 -4.64
CA GLN A 344 -13.68 -3.85 -5.70
C GLN A 344 -12.28 -3.75 -5.09
N VAL A 345 -11.28 -4.22 -5.83
CA VAL A 345 -9.86 -4.04 -5.51
C VAL A 345 -9.18 -3.44 -6.73
N TRP A 346 -8.57 -2.26 -6.59
CA TRP A 346 -7.72 -1.65 -7.62
C TRP A 346 -6.26 -1.95 -7.30
N LEU A 347 -5.63 -2.80 -8.11
CA LEU A 347 -4.25 -3.26 -7.92
C LEU A 347 -3.29 -2.42 -8.75
N LEU A 348 -2.28 -1.84 -8.09
CA LEU A 348 -1.24 -1.03 -8.72
C LEU A 348 -0.08 -1.92 -9.18
N ASN A 349 0.01 -2.18 -10.48
CA ASN A 349 0.96 -3.12 -11.09
C ASN A 349 1.90 -2.39 -12.06
N GLU A 350 2.57 -1.35 -11.56
CA GLU A 350 3.52 -0.50 -12.27
C GLU A 350 2.91 0.16 -13.52
N ASN A 351 3.00 -0.50 -14.67
CA ASN A 351 2.49 -0.03 -15.96
C ASN A 351 0.99 -0.32 -16.16
N LYS A 352 0.36 -1.08 -15.26
CA LYS A 352 -1.06 -1.48 -15.38
C LYS A 352 -1.83 -1.17 -14.11
N LEU A 353 -3.08 -0.76 -14.30
CA LEU A 353 -4.09 -0.73 -13.24
C LEU A 353 -5.06 -1.88 -13.48
N TRP A 354 -5.13 -2.80 -12.53
CA TRP A 354 -6.11 -3.88 -12.56
C TRP A 354 -7.26 -3.57 -11.62
N GLN A 355 -8.46 -4.02 -11.97
CA GLN A 355 -9.64 -3.96 -11.12
C GLN A 355 -10.20 -5.37 -10.94
N ALA A 356 -10.30 -5.82 -9.69
CA ALA A 356 -10.96 -7.07 -9.33
C ALA A 356 -12.31 -6.77 -8.66
N SER A 357 -13.38 -7.34 -9.20
CA SER A 357 -14.74 -7.31 -8.67
C SER A 357 -15.01 -8.62 -7.94
N LEU A 358 -15.41 -8.54 -6.67
CA LEU A 358 -15.52 -9.67 -5.76
C LEU A 358 -16.97 -9.86 -5.28
N GLY A 359 -17.14 -10.41 -4.07
CA GLY A 359 -18.42 -10.60 -3.42
C GLY A 359 -19.02 -9.30 -2.90
N LEU A 360 -19.96 -9.42 -1.97
CA LEU A 360 -20.64 -8.27 -1.40
C LEU A 360 -19.65 -7.35 -0.67
N PHE A 361 -19.81 -6.04 -0.88
CA PHE A 361 -19.10 -5.04 -0.13
C PHE A 361 -19.60 -5.02 1.31
N ASN A 362 -18.70 -5.34 2.23
CA ASN A 362 -18.95 -5.30 3.66
C ASN A 362 -18.23 -4.14 4.33
N GLY A 363 -17.77 -3.13 3.57
CA GLY A 363 -17.03 -1.98 4.09
C GLY A 363 -15.52 -2.18 4.18
N VAL A 364 -14.75 -1.07 4.12
CA VAL A 364 -13.29 -1.07 4.09
C VAL A 364 -12.69 0.15 4.78
N ASP A 365 -11.49 -0.02 5.31
CA ASP A 365 -10.69 1.05 5.90
C ASP A 365 -10.39 2.18 4.89
N GLY A 366 -10.52 3.44 5.32
CA GLY A 366 -10.15 4.64 4.55
C GLY A 366 -11.15 5.16 3.50
N ILE A 367 -12.27 4.47 3.22
CA ILE A 367 -13.31 4.96 2.30
C ILE A 367 -14.56 5.43 3.04
N ASP A 368 -14.99 4.69 4.07
CA ASP A 368 -16.31 4.90 4.70
C ASP A 368 -16.26 5.44 6.14
N SER A 369 -15.08 5.50 6.77
CA SER A 369 -14.94 5.90 8.18
C SER A 369 -15.36 7.35 8.47
N ALA A 370 -15.49 8.20 7.44
CA ALA A 370 -15.94 9.58 7.56
C ALA A 370 -17.40 9.83 7.12
N MET A 371 -18.08 8.85 6.50
CA MET A 371 -19.39 9.08 5.85
C MET A 371 -20.59 8.67 6.71
N ASN A 372 -20.42 7.82 7.73
CA ASN A 372 -21.54 7.39 8.56
C ASN A 372 -21.34 7.71 10.04
N GLY A 373 -21.80 8.90 10.44
CA GLY A 373 -22.17 9.23 11.82
C GLY A 373 -23.34 8.40 12.37
N THR A 374 -23.45 7.13 11.97
CA THR A 374 -24.47 6.20 12.47
C THR A 374 -23.77 5.04 13.16
N VAL A 375 -23.57 5.20 14.47
CA VAL A 375 -23.30 4.10 15.39
C VAL A 375 -24.41 3.06 15.22
N ARG A 376 -24.13 1.94 14.53
CA ARG A 376 -24.96 0.75 14.66
C ARG A 376 -24.47 0.02 15.91
N ARG A 377 -25.30 0.11 16.96
CA ARG A 377 -25.15 -0.60 18.23
C ARG A 377 -25.24 -2.11 18.06
#